data_AF-A0A528TK23-F1
#
_entry.id   AF-A0A528TK23-F1
#
_cell.length_a   1.000
_cell.length_b   1.000
_cell.length_c   1.000
_cell.angle_alpha   90.00
_cell.angle_beta   90.00
_cell.angle_gamma   90.00
#
_symmetry.space_group_name_H-M   'P 1'
#
loop_
_entity.id
_entity.type
_entity.pdbx_description
1 polymer ?
#
loop_
_entity_poly.entity_id
_entity_poly.type
_entity_poly.pdbx_seq_one_letter_code
_entity_poly.pdbx_strand_id
1 'polypeptide(L)'
;IHESGRKDIDVVAVNDLGPVETNAHLLRYDSVHGRFPHEVTVDGDQISVGKEKFKVTAIKDPTQLPWKDLGIDIALECTGIFTARDKAAAHLTAGAKRVIVSAPAEGADLTVVYGINHD
;
A
#
# COMPACT_ATOMS: atom_id res chain seq x y z
N ILE A 1 5.11 11.75 1.51
CA ILE A 1 5.17 10.91 0.29
C ILE A 1 6.02 11.54 -0.81
N HIS A 2 7.33 11.36 -0.62
CA HIS A 2 8.51 11.68 -1.43
C HIS A 2 8.46 12.68 -2.59
N GLU A 3 7.62 12.48 -3.61
CA GLU A 3 7.60 13.36 -4.80
C GLU A 3 6.79 14.65 -4.55
N SER A 4 5.73 14.57 -3.74
CA SER A 4 4.85 15.70 -3.44
C SER A 4 5.24 16.47 -2.18
N GLY A 5 6.22 15.98 -1.41
CA GLY A 5 6.65 16.60 -0.15
C GLY A 5 5.64 16.52 1.01
N ARG A 6 4.52 15.81 0.85
CA ARG A 6 3.52 15.58 1.91
C ARG A 6 4.13 14.87 3.13
N LYS A 7 3.68 15.24 4.34
CA LYS A 7 4.16 14.68 5.63
C LYS A 7 3.04 14.19 6.53
N ASP A 8 1.81 14.25 6.05
CA ASP A 8 0.59 13.88 6.75
C ASP A 8 0.24 12.39 6.59
N ILE A 9 1.03 11.66 5.79
CA ILE A 9 0.90 10.22 5.53
C ILE A 9 2.30 9.60 5.54
N ASP A 10 2.41 8.45 6.20
CA ASP A 10 3.59 7.61 6.24
C ASP A 10 3.28 6.24 5.61
N VAL A 11 4.17 5.73 4.75
CA VAL A 11 4.05 4.40 4.17
C VAL A 11 4.83 3.44 5.06
N VAL A 12 4.12 2.69 5.90
CA VAL A 12 4.75 1.81 6.90
C VAL A 12 5.12 0.44 6.32
N ALA A 13 4.30 -0.07 5.39
CA ALA A 13 4.52 -1.37 4.77
C ALA A 13 3.85 -1.52 3.40
N VAL A 14 4.37 -2.45 2.61
CA VAL A 14 3.83 -2.90 1.32
C VAL A 14 3.76 -4.43 1.32
N ASN A 15 2.73 -5.00 0.71
CA ASN A 15 2.66 -6.43 0.44
C ASN A 15 2.60 -6.68 -1.06
N ASP A 16 3.53 -7.46 -1.58
CA ASP A 16 3.53 -7.94 -2.96
C ASP A 16 4.17 -9.33 -3.01
N LEU A 17 3.71 -10.20 -3.92
CA LEU A 17 4.20 -11.57 -4.01
C LEU A 17 5.57 -11.69 -4.72
N GLY A 18 6.03 -10.60 -5.32
CA GLY A 18 7.35 -10.50 -5.93
C GLY A 18 8.48 -10.33 -4.91
N PRO A 19 9.74 -10.63 -5.31
CA PRO A 19 10.91 -10.39 -4.47
C PRO A 19 11.06 -8.90 -4.11
N VAL A 20 11.60 -8.62 -2.93
CA VAL A 20 11.82 -7.25 -2.42
C VAL A 20 12.72 -6.45 -3.37
N GLU A 21 13.73 -7.08 -3.96
CA GLU A 21 14.65 -6.48 -4.92
C GLU A 21 13.93 -6.07 -6.21
N THR A 22 12.95 -6.86 -6.65
CA THR A 22 12.11 -6.54 -7.80
C THR A 22 11.22 -5.34 -7.50
N ASN A 23 10.59 -5.32 -6.32
CA ASN A 23 9.76 -4.19 -5.89
C ASN A 23 10.59 -2.90 -5.79
N ALA A 24 11.79 -2.97 -5.23
CA ALA A 24 12.71 -1.83 -5.18
C ALA A 24 13.17 -1.38 -6.58
N HIS A 25 13.40 -2.31 -7.51
CA HIS A 25 13.72 -1.96 -8.89
C HIS A 25 12.57 -1.22 -9.57
N LEU A 26 11.34 -1.74 -9.45
CA LEU A 26 10.15 -1.11 -10.02
C LEU A 26 9.87 0.25 -9.39
N LEU A 27 10.13 0.41 -8.09
CA LEU A 27 10.05 1.72 -7.45
C LEU A 27 11.09 2.70 -8.00
N ARG A 28 12.31 2.26 -8.33
CA ARG A 28 13.37 3.15 -8.89
C ARG A 28 13.05 3.62 -10.31
N TYR A 29 12.44 2.76 -11.12
CA TYR A 29 12.36 2.93 -12.56
C TYR A 29 10.92 2.77 -13.04
N ASP A 30 10.30 3.90 -13.38
CA ASP A 30 9.01 3.93 -14.06
C ASP A 30 9.21 4.37 -15.52
N SER A 31 8.59 3.65 -16.46
CA SER A 31 8.74 3.94 -17.90
C SER A 31 7.93 5.16 -18.36
N VAL A 32 6.88 5.53 -17.62
CA VAL A 32 5.96 6.62 -17.94
C VAL A 32 6.32 7.86 -17.12
N HIS A 33 6.54 7.68 -15.81
CA HIS A 33 6.80 8.77 -14.87
C HIS A 33 8.28 9.05 -14.66
N GLY A 34 9.17 8.19 -15.16
CA GLY A 34 10.62 8.36 -15.09
C GLY A 34 11.22 7.75 -13.82
N ARG A 35 12.43 8.22 -13.46
CA ARG A 35 13.16 7.70 -12.30
C ARG A 35 12.64 8.32 -11.01
N PHE A 36 12.50 7.49 -9.99
CA PHE A 36 12.17 7.98 -8.66
C PHE A 36 13.24 8.94 -8.13
N PRO A 37 12.86 10.10 -7.55
CA PRO A 37 13.80 11.19 -7.29
C PRO A 37 14.74 10.95 -6.11
N HIS A 38 14.51 9.91 -5.31
CA HIS A 38 15.36 9.56 -4.15
C HIS A 38 16.08 8.24 -4.35
N GLU A 39 17.17 8.06 -3.61
CA GLU A 39 17.84 6.77 -3.54
C GLU A 39 16.92 5.72 -2.91
N VAL A 40 16.81 4.58 -3.58
CA VAL A 40 16.05 3.41 -3.10
C VAL A 40 17.03 2.27 -2.85
N THR A 41 17.06 1.74 -1.64
CA THR A 41 17.92 0.60 -1.25
C THR A 41 17.09 -0.50 -0.59
N VAL A 42 17.65 -1.71 -0.53
CA VAL A 42 17.02 -2.88 0.09
C VAL A 42 17.89 -3.33 1.26
N ASP A 43 17.25 -3.60 2.39
CA ASP A 43 17.86 -4.21 3.57
C ASP A 43 16.93 -5.31 4.11
N GLY A 44 17.23 -6.57 3.75
CA GLY A 44 16.39 -7.72 4.10
C GLY A 44 14.96 -7.58 3.59
N ASP A 45 14.00 -7.50 4.50
CA ASP A 45 12.58 -7.34 4.22
C ASP A 45 12.12 -5.87 4.21
N GLN A 46 13.04 -4.92 4.07
CA GLN A 46 12.74 -3.48 4.05
C GLN A 46 13.27 -2.82 2.79
N ILE A 47 12.50 -1.82 2.32
CA ILE A 47 12.94 -0.87 1.31
C ILE A 47 13.15 0.47 2.00
N SER A 48 14.32 1.08 1.77
CA SER A 48 14.59 2.45 2.22
C SER A 48 14.48 3.40 1.04
N VAL A 49 13.88 4.57 1.29
CA VAL A 49 13.69 5.66 0.34
C VAL A 49 14.20 6.95 0.98
N GLY A 50 15.42 7.34 0.62
CA GLY A 50 16.12 8.43 1.31
C GLY A 50 16.34 8.10 2.80
N LYS A 51 15.62 8.79 3.69
CA LYS A 51 15.72 8.60 5.16
C LYS A 51 14.58 7.77 5.75
N GLU A 52 13.56 7.48 4.96
CA GLU A 52 12.40 6.70 5.38
C GLU A 52 12.57 5.25 4.94
N LYS A 53 11.92 4.33 5.64
CA LYS A 53 11.97 2.91 5.33
C LYS A 53 10.65 2.23 5.67
N PHE A 54 10.31 1.20 4.91
CA PHE A 54 9.07 0.47 5.08
C PHE A 54 9.28 -1.02 4.89
N LYS A 55 8.45 -1.81 5.58
CA LYS A 55 8.48 -3.28 5.51
C LYS A 55 7.84 -3.78 4.22
N VAL A 56 8.42 -4.82 3.65
CA VAL A 56 7.87 -5.55 2.51
C VAL A 56 7.52 -6.96 2.96
N THR A 57 6.29 -7.38 2.69
CA THR A 57 5.82 -8.75 2.94
C THR A 57 5.42 -9.42 1.63
N ALA A 58 5.45 -10.76 1.62
CA ALA A 58 5.00 -11.58 0.50
C ALA A 58 3.95 -12.60 0.99
N ILE A 59 2.80 -12.08 1.41
CA ILE A 59 1.70 -12.87 1.99
C ILE A 59 0.51 -12.84 1.04
N LYS A 60 0.05 -14.03 0.65
CA LYS A 60 -1.05 -14.19 -0.33
C LYS A 60 -2.43 -13.98 0.27
N ASP A 61 -2.62 -14.39 1.52
CA ASP A 61 -3.89 -14.26 2.23
C ASP A 61 -3.89 -12.95 3.03
N PRO A 62 -4.72 -11.96 2.67
CA PRO A 62 -4.69 -10.66 3.34
C PRO A 62 -5.06 -10.71 4.82
N THR A 63 -5.73 -11.78 5.29
CA THR A 63 -6.06 -11.95 6.71
C THR A 63 -4.84 -12.25 7.59
N GLN A 64 -3.73 -12.68 6.98
CA GLN A 64 -2.48 -13.02 7.68
C GLN A 64 -1.47 -11.88 7.67
N LEU A 65 -1.83 -10.73 7.11
CA LEU A 65 -0.94 -9.57 7.06
C LEU A 65 -0.71 -9.00 8.47
N PRO A 66 0.51 -8.51 8.78
CA PRO A 66 0.84 -8.00 10.11
C PRO A 66 0.32 -6.57 10.38
N TRP A 67 -0.67 -6.10 9.60
CA TRP A 67 -1.84 -5.36 10.11
C TRP A 67 -1.69 -4.64 11.44
N LYS A 68 -2.19 -5.35 12.44
CA LYS A 68 -2.27 -4.95 13.83
C LYS A 68 -0.91 -4.62 14.43
N ASP A 69 0.09 -5.45 14.18
CA ASP A 69 1.43 -5.32 14.78
C ASP A 69 2.18 -4.11 14.24
N LEU A 70 1.91 -3.74 12.98
CA LEU A 70 2.47 -2.56 12.32
C LEU A 70 1.66 -1.28 12.58
N GLY A 71 0.52 -1.37 13.27
CA GLY A 71 -0.30 -0.21 13.63
C GLY A 71 -0.95 0.50 12.42
N ILE A 72 -1.31 -0.24 11.37
CA ILE A 72 -1.84 0.37 10.13
C ILE A 72 -3.22 1.02 10.35
N ASP A 73 -3.31 2.31 10.06
CA ASP A 73 -4.57 3.05 10.07
C ASP A 73 -5.42 2.77 8.83
N ILE A 74 -4.80 2.77 7.64
CA ILE A 74 -5.48 2.61 6.35
C ILE A 74 -4.71 1.62 5.50
N ALA A 75 -5.36 0.53 5.07
CA ALA A 75 -4.86 -0.34 4.02
C ALA A 75 -5.35 0.14 2.65
N LEU A 76 -4.44 0.29 1.69
CA LEU A 76 -4.77 0.55 0.30
C LEU A 76 -4.77 -0.80 -0.46
N GLU A 77 -5.95 -1.25 -0.87
CA GLU A 77 -6.11 -2.48 -1.64
C GLU A 77 -5.97 -2.15 -3.13
N CYS A 78 -4.77 -2.40 -3.65
CA CYS A 78 -4.34 -2.04 -5.01
C CYS A 78 -4.05 -3.26 -5.90
N THR A 79 -4.36 -4.48 -5.46
CA THR A 79 -4.06 -5.71 -6.20
C THR A 79 -5.04 -5.98 -7.34
N GLY A 80 -6.26 -5.43 -7.25
CA GLY A 80 -7.36 -5.71 -8.17
C GLY A 80 -8.03 -7.09 -7.96
N ILE A 81 -7.59 -7.87 -6.97
CA ILE A 81 -8.13 -9.21 -6.68
C ILE A 81 -9.25 -9.14 -5.62
N PHE A 82 -9.07 -8.29 -4.61
CA PHE A 82 -9.97 -8.17 -3.46
C PHE A 82 -10.87 -6.94 -3.56
N THR A 83 -11.52 -6.73 -4.71
CA THR A 83 -12.27 -5.49 -4.99
C THR A 83 -13.66 -5.43 -4.34
N ALA A 84 -14.29 -6.56 -4.03
CA ALA A 84 -15.57 -6.57 -3.32
C ALA A 84 -15.38 -6.26 -1.83
N ARG A 85 -16.35 -5.58 -1.21
CA ARG A 85 -16.28 -5.14 0.20
C ARG A 85 -15.91 -6.27 1.17
N ASP A 86 -16.56 -7.43 1.04
CA ASP A 86 -16.30 -8.57 1.93
C ASP A 86 -14.93 -9.22 1.72
N LYS A 87 -14.36 -9.10 0.51
CA LYS A 87 -13.00 -9.57 0.23
C LYS A 87 -11.97 -8.59 0.80
N ALA A 88 -12.16 -7.29 0.57
CA ALA A 88 -11.28 -6.24 1.10
C ALA A 88 -11.29 -6.19 2.64
N ALA A 89 -12.41 -6.59 3.27
CA ALA A 89 -12.53 -6.72 4.73
C ALA A 89 -11.52 -7.69 5.36
N ALA A 90 -10.84 -8.54 4.58
CA ALA A 90 -9.72 -9.34 5.05
C ALA A 90 -8.60 -8.49 5.69
N HIS A 91 -8.37 -7.27 5.20
CA HIS A 91 -7.42 -6.34 5.83
C HIS A 91 -7.89 -5.82 7.20
N LEU A 92 -9.20 -5.67 7.40
CA LEU A 92 -9.77 -5.32 8.71
C LEU A 92 -9.55 -6.46 9.70
N THR A 93 -9.73 -7.71 9.25
CA THR A 93 -9.42 -8.91 10.04
C THR A 93 -7.95 -8.96 10.44
N ALA A 94 -7.03 -8.60 9.53
CA ALA A 94 -5.60 -8.48 9.82
C ALA A 94 -5.25 -7.33 10.80
N GLY A 95 -6.16 -6.38 11.00
CA GLY A 95 -6.05 -5.33 12.02
C GLY A 95 -5.83 -3.91 11.49
N ALA A 96 -5.98 -3.67 10.18
CA ALA A 96 -6.05 -2.30 9.67
C ALA A 96 -7.36 -1.64 10.16
N LYS A 97 -7.33 -0.34 10.48
CA LYS A 97 -8.54 0.35 10.97
C LYS A 97 -9.54 0.67 9.87
N ARG A 98 -9.07 0.91 8.65
CA ARG A 98 -9.87 1.20 7.44
C ARG A 98 -9.22 0.59 6.20
N VAL A 99 -10.03 0.43 5.16
CA VAL A 99 -9.58 -0.06 3.85
C VAL A 99 -10.10 0.87 2.75
N ILE A 100 -9.25 1.24 1.81
CA ILE A 100 -9.63 1.93 0.57
C ILE A 100 -9.29 1.01 -0.59
N VAL A 101 -10.28 0.69 -1.41
CA VAL A 101 -10.11 -0.14 -2.62
C VAL A 101 -9.83 0.78 -3.80
N SER A 102 -8.75 0.54 -4.54
CA SER A 102 -8.34 1.39 -5.68
C SER A 102 -9.09 1.09 -6.98
N ALA A 103 -10.32 0.60 -6.88
CA ALA A 103 -11.16 0.16 -7.99
C ALA A 103 -12.65 0.25 -7.61
N PRO A 104 -13.58 0.19 -8.59
CA PRO A 104 -15.00 0.00 -8.29
C PRO A 104 -15.20 -1.26 -7.45
N ALA A 105 -15.94 -1.12 -6.35
CA ALA A 105 -16.12 -2.15 -5.35
C ALA A 105 -17.59 -2.56 -5.21
N GLU A 106 -17.86 -3.86 -5.38
CA GLU A 106 -19.18 -4.42 -5.13
C GLU A 106 -19.50 -4.36 -3.62
N GLY A 107 -20.67 -3.84 -3.28
CA GLY A 107 -21.13 -3.73 -1.89
C GLY A 107 -20.32 -2.74 -1.04
N ALA A 108 -19.61 -1.78 -1.66
CA ALA A 108 -18.84 -0.77 -0.94
C ALA A 108 -19.70 0.02 0.04
N ASP A 109 -19.17 0.30 1.23
CA ASP A 109 -19.84 1.16 2.21
C ASP A 109 -19.98 2.60 1.68
N LEU A 110 -18.99 3.07 0.92
CA LEU A 110 -19.00 4.36 0.24
C LEU A 110 -18.04 4.35 -0.95
N THR A 111 -18.49 4.90 -2.09
CA THR A 111 -17.62 5.20 -3.24
C THR A 111 -17.42 6.71 -3.32
N VAL A 112 -16.17 7.14 -3.14
CA VAL A 112 -15.81 8.56 -3.10
C VAL A 112 -15.03 8.95 -4.33
N VAL A 113 -15.48 10.03 -4.98
CA VAL A 113 -14.68 10.80 -5.93
C VAL A 113 -14.27 12.09 -5.23
N TYR A 114 -12.95 12.23 -5.01
CA TYR A 114 -12.41 13.42 -4.36
C TYR A 114 -12.79 14.69 -5.14
N GLY A 115 -13.27 15.71 -4.43
CA GLY A 115 -13.80 16.94 -5.02
C GLY A 115 -15.26 16.88 -5.48
N ILE A 116 -15.93 15.72 -5.43
CA ILE A 116 -17.34 15.57 -5.80
C ILE A 116 -18.21 15.19 -4.59
N ASN A 117 -17.86 14.13 -3.86
CA ASN A 117 -18.67 13.61 -2.74
C ASN A 117 -17.80 13.07 -1.58
N HIS A 118 -16.74 13.81 -1.23
CA HIS A 118 -15.75 13.41 -0.23
C HIS A 118 -16.02 13.92 1.18
N ASP A 119 -17.00 14.81 1.34
CA ASP A 119 -17.46 15.37 2.60
C ASP A 119 -18.44 14.43 3.33
#